data_AF-A0A1J9QZ12-F1
#
_entry.id   AF-A0A1J9QZ12-F1
#
_cell.length_a   1.000
_cell.length_b   1.000
_cell.length_c   1.000
_cell.angle_alpha   90.00
_cell.angle_beta   90.00
_cell.angle_gamma   90.00
#
_symmetry.space_group_name_H-M   'P 1'
#
loop_
_entity.id
_entity.type
_entity.pdbx_description
1 polymer ?
#
loop_
_entity_poly.entity_id
_entity_poly.type
_entity_poly.pdbx_seq_one_letter_code
_entity_poly.pdbx_strand_id
1 'polypeptide(L)'
;MPSPQLTGDPNRHPPSTFSSGLSGHCLCGSVHVTIRDAELFTRRRGHLCHCANCRKVAGSYVAANLLIEEDRVAVEDRDGTLKEFVDAETGSGEPLGRWFCGRCGW
;
A
#
# COMPACT_ATOMS: atom_id res chain seq x y z
N MET A 1 30.99 14.48 9.44
CA MET A 1 30.16 13.33 9.84
C MET A 1 29.68 12.64 8.57
N PRO A 2 29.74 11.31 8.44
CA PRO A 2 29.14 10.63 7.29
C PRO A 2 27.63 10.85 7.30
N SER A 3 27.02 11.10 6.13
CA SER A 3 25.58 11.24 6.01
C SER A 3 24.89 9.94 6.46
N PRO A 4 23.78 10.01 7.22
CA PRO A 4 23.06 8.82 7.63
C PRO A 4 22.58 8.06 6.39
N GLN A 5 22.78 6.74 6.39
CA GLN A 5 22.29 5.87 5.32
C GLN A 5 20.78 5.70 5.49
N LEU A 6 20.00 6.51 4.76
CA LEU A 6 18.55 6.44 4.76
C LEU A 6 18.09 5.22 3.96
N THR A 7 17.32 4.32 4.59
CA THR A 7 16.70 3.17 3.93
C THR A 7 15.62 3.58 2.91
N GLY A 8 15.06 4.78 3.04
CA GLY A 8 14.03 5.33 2.14
C GLY A 8 14.48 6.50 1.28
N ASP A 9 15.76 6.58 0.88
CA ASP A 9 16.26 7.62 -0.02
C ASP A 9 15.54 7.53 -1.39
N PRO A 10 14.70 8.52 -1.77
CA PRO A 10 13.86 8.44 -2.95
C PRO A 10 14.67 8.30 -4.25
N ASN A 11 15.92 8.78 -4.27
CA ASN A 11 16.80 8.66 -5.44
C ASN A 11 17.27 7.21 -5.69
N ARG A 12 17.10 6.33 -4.71
CA ARG A 12 17.44 4.89 -4.82
C ARG A 12 16.29 4.03 -5.33
N HIS A 13 15.13 4.63 -5.60
CA HIS A 13 13.92 3.93 -6.04
C HIS A 13 13.49 4.47 -7.43
N PRO A 14 14.20 4.10 -8.51
CA PRO A 14 13.87 4.61 -9.83
C PRO A 14 12.50 4.09 -10.28
N PRO A 15 11.62 4.90 -10.90
CA PRO A 15 10.27 4.47 -11.28
C PRO A 15 10.23 3.26 -12.22
N SER A 16 11.32 2.98 -12.95
CA SER A 16 11.45 1.80 -13.80
C SER A 16 11.42 0.47 -13.04
N THR A 17 11.69 0.45 -11.73
CA THR A 17 11.54 -0.76 -10.89
C THR A 17 10.11 -1.25 -10.84
N PHE A 18 9.14 -0.40 -11.16
CA PHE A 18 7.73 -0.73 -11.13
C PHE A 18 7.17 -1.21 -12.49
N SER A 19 8.02 -1.34 -13.52
CA SER A 19 7.59 -1.58 -14.90
C SER A 19 6.91 -2.93 -15.14
N SER A 20 7.19 -3.95 -14.32
CA SER A 20 6.63 -5.30 -14.45
C SER A 20 5.91 -5.81 -13.19
N GLY A 21 5.76 -4.95 -12.18
CA GLY A 21 5.19 -5.29 -10.88
C GLY A 21 5.62 -4.32 -9.80
N LEU A 22 5.12 -4.49 -8.59
CA LEU A 22 5.47 -3.64 -7.44
C LEU A 22 5.70 -4.53 -6.21
N SER A 23 6.79 -4.31 -5.48
CA SER A 23 7.02 -4.98 -4.20
C SER A 23 7.29 -3.94 -3.12
N GLY A 24 6.66 -4.12 -1.97
CA GLY A 24 6.83 -3.27 -0.80
C GLY A 24 6.71 -4.06 0.50
N HIS A 25 7.04 -3.40 1.60
CA HIS A 25 6.83 -3.95 2.93
C HIS A 25 6.49 -2.81 3.90
N CYS A 26 5.79 -3.14 4.98
CA CYS A 26 5.59 -2.22 6.10
C CYS A 26 6.96 -1.79 6.69
N LEU A 27 7.03 -0.69 7.44
CA LEU A 27 8.31 -0.14 7.92
C LEU A 27 9.16 -1.13 8.75
N CYS A 28 8.53 -2.08 9.45
CA CYS A 28 9.25 -3.08 10.24
C CYS A 28 9.60 -4.35 9.46
N GLY A 29 9.16 -4.49 8.20
CA GLY A 29 9.45 -5.65 7.36
C GLY A 29 8.67 -6.93 7.68
N SER A 30 7.62 -6.89 8.52
CA SER A 30 6.83 -8.10 8.81
C SER A 30 5.86 -8.42 7.67
N VAL A 31 5.12 -7.42 7.20
CA VAL A 31 4.17 -7.55 6.09
C VAL A 31 4.88 -7.17 4.81
N HIS A 32 4.92 -8.10 3.85
CA HIS A 32 5.42 -7.92 2.50
C HIS A 32 4.25 -8.03 1.51
N VAL A 33 4.19 -7.11 0.55
CA VAL A 33 3.18 -7.11 -0.52
C VAL A 33 3.90 -7.13 -1.86
N THR A 34 3.51 -8.05 -2.72
CA THR A 34 4.01 -8.16 -4.09
C THR A 34 2.85 -8.16 -5.07
N ILE A 35 2.89 -7.25 -6.04
CA ILE A 35 1.98 -7.16 -7.18
C ILE A 35 2.72 -7.64 -8.42
N ARG A 36 2.18 -8.67 -9.09
CA ARG A 36 2.75 -9.27 -10.31
C ARG A 36 1.89 -8.94 -11.51
N ASP A 37 2.09 -7.75 -12.06
CA ASP A 37 1.33 -7.27 -13.20
C ASP A 37 2.23 -6.47 -14.15
N ALA A 38 2.48 -7.03 -15.33
CA ALA A 38 3.25 -6.36 -16.39
C ALA A 38 2.50 -5.17 -17.02
N GLU A 39 1.20 -5.08 -16.77
CA GLU A 39 0.31 -4.03 -17.26
C GLU A 39 -0.09 -3.04 -16.15
N LEU A 40 0.64 -3.05 -15.01
CA LEU A 40 0.31 -2.26 -13.82
C LEU A 40 0.13 -0.77 -14.12
N PHE A 41 0.92 -0.23 -15.06
CA PHE A 41 0.88 1.18 -15.47
C PHE A 41 0.54 1.41 -16.94
N THR A 42 0.16 0.37 -17.69
CA THR A 42 -0.27 0.52 -19.09
C THR A 42 -1.76 0.89 -19.21
N ARG A 43 -2.54 0.68 -18.13
CA ARG A 43 -3.95 1.08 -18.04
C ARG A 43 -4.27 1.83 -16.75
N ARG A 44 -5.33 2.63 -16.78
CA ARG A 44 -5.76 3.42 -15.62
C ARG A 44 -6.37 2.52 -14.55
N ARG A 45 -5.63 2.31 -13.46
CA ARG A 45 -6.05 1.55 -12.26
C ARG A 45 -6.03 2.37 -10.98
N GLY A 46 -5.31 3.50 -11.01
CA GLY A 46 -5.17 4.41 -9.89
C GLY A 46 -6.28 5.44 -9.82
N HIS A 47 -6.69 5.79 -8.61
CA HIS A 47 -7.55 6.93 -8.34
C HIS A 47 -7.16 7.61 -7.02
N LEU A 48 -7.51 8.88 -6.91
CA LEU A 48 -7.44 9.63 -5.66
C LEU A 48 -8.82 9.60 -5.00
N CYS A 49 -8.90 9.09 -3.78
CA CYS A 49 -10.13 9.12 -2.99
C CYS A 49 -10.11 10.30 -2.01
N HIS A 50 -11.20 11.07 -2.01
CA HIS A 50 -11.35 12.29 -1.22
C HIS A 50 -12.28 12.11 -0.01
N CYS A 51 -12.84 10.92 0.23
CA CYS A 51 -13.75 10.71 1.35
C CYS A 51 -13.02 10.88 2.69
N ALA A 52 -13.77 11.24 3.74
CA ALA A 52 -13.19 11.51 5.05
C ALA A 52 -12.40 10.31 5.60
N ASN A 53 -12.89 9.08 5.42
CA ASN A 53 -12.21 7.89 5.93
C ASN A 53 -10.90 7.59 5.17
N CYS A 54 -10.88 7.77 3.84
CA CYS A 54 -9.64 7.66 3.06
C CYS A 54 -8.60 8.71 3.45
N ARG A 55 -9.03 9.96 3.74
CA ARG A 55 -8.13 11.00 4.27
C ARG A 55 -7.54 10.64 5.62
N LYS A 56 -8.35 10.09 6.55
CA LYS A 56 -7.90 9.64 7.86
C LYS A 56 -6.83 8.55 7.74
N VAL A 57 -7.06 7.55 6.88
CA VAL A 57 -6.13 6.42 6.68
C VAL A 57 -4.83 6.88 6.03
N ALA A 58 -4.90 7.71 4.99
CA ALA A 58 -3.70 8.19 4.31
C ALA A 58 -2.93 9.26 5.10
N GLY A 59 -3.53 9.85 6.15
CA GLY A 59 -2.97 11.00 6.85
C GLY A 59 -2.75 12.22 5.94
N SER A 60 -3.54 12.35 4.86
CA SER A 60 -3.32 13.31 3.78
C SER A 60 -4.64 13.90 3.23
N TYR A 61 -4.54 14.90 2.35
CA TYR A 61 -5.69 15.53 1.70
C TYR A 61 -6.49 14.55 0.81
N VAL A 62 -5.82 13.50 0.33
CA VAL A 62 -6.37 12.40 -0.48
C VAL A 62 -5.67 11.09 -0.12
N ALA A 63 -6.33 9.97 -0.39
CA ALA A 63 -5.66 8.67 -0.49
C ALA A 63 -5.39 8.33 -1.96
N ALA A 64 -4.17 7.96 -2.30
CA ALA A 64 -3.85 7.37 -3.58
C ALA A 64 -4.04 5.85 -3.51
N ASN A 65 -4.99 5.32 -4.29
CA ASN A 65 -5.36 3.90 -4.27
C ASN A 65 -5.15 3.29 -5.65
N LEU A 66 -4.80 2.01 -5.68
CA LEU A 66 -4.74 1.17 -6.88
C LEU A 66 -5.80 0.06 -6.78
N LEU A 67 -6.56 -0.16 -7.85
CA LEU A 67 -7.41 -1.35 -7.98
C LEU A 67 -6.67 -2.42 -8.76
N ILE A 68 -6.45 -3.57 -8.12
CA ILE A 68 -5.69 -4.70 -8.64
C ILE A 68 -6.51 -5.97 -8.41
N GLU A 69 -6.46 -6.87 -9.38
CA GLU A 69 -7.06 -8.20 -9.27
C GLU A 69 -6.37 -9.02 -8.17
N GLU A 70 -7.15 -9.70 -7.32
CA GLU A 70 -6.63 -10.39 -6.14
C GLU A 70 -5.56 -11.44 -6.47
N ASP A 71 -5.72 -12.16 -7.58
CA ASP A 71 -4.79 -13.18 -8.07
C ASP A 71 -3.41 -12.61 -8.50
N ARG A 72 -3.31 -11.28 -8.65
CA ARG A 72 -2.06 -10.57 -8.94
C ARG A 72 -1.34 -10.08 -7.68
N VAL A 73 -1.96 -10.20 -6.51
CA VAL A 73 -1.42 -9.72 -5.23
C VAL A 73 -1.04 -10.90 -4.35
N ALA A 74 0.21 -10.89 -3.86
CA ALA A 74 0.67 -11.79 -2.82
C ALA A 74 0.98 -10.97 -1.57
N VAL A 75 0.43 -11.39 -0.43
CA VAL A 75 0.71 -10.80 0.89
C VAL A 75 1.35 -11.86 1.77
N GLU A 76 2.54 -11.57 2.28
CA GLU A 76 3.24 -12.42 3.25
C GLU A 76 3.33 -11.67 4.58
N ASP A 77 2.80 -12.24 5.65
CA ASP A 77 2.96 -11.72 7.01
C ASP A 77 3.87 -12.63 7.82
N ARG A 78 5.16 -12.29 7.83
CA ARG A 78 6.23 -13.14 8.35
C ARG A 78 6.17 -13.33 9.86
N ASP A 79 5.71 -12.30 10.58
CA ASP A 79 5.66 -12.31 12.04
C ASP A 79 4.21 -12.28 12.61
N GLY A 80 3.17 -12.47 11.79
CA GLY A 80 1.78 -12.49 12.27
C GLY A 80 1.26 -11.13 12.76
N THR A 81 1.77 -10.04 12.20
CA THR A 81 1.45 -8.66 12.61
C THR A 81 0.27 -8.04 11.88
N LEU A 82 -0.23 -8.65 10.81
CA LEU A 82 -1.30 -8.11 9.98
C LEU A 82 -2.60 -8.01 10.80
N LYS A 83 -3.21 -6.83 10.79
CA LYS A 83 -4.49 -6.54 11.44
C LYS A 83 -5.45 -5.95 10.42
N GLU A 84 -6.73 -6.17 10.67
CA GLU A 84 -7.82 -5.61 9.89
C GLU A 84 -8.66 -4.69 10.76
N PHE A 85 -9.04 -3.54 10.21
CA PHE A 85 -10.14 -2.73 10.67
C PHE A 85 -11.24 -2.75 9.60
N VAL A 86 -12.43 -3.21 9.97
CA VAL A 86 -13.60 -3.23 9.08
C VAL A 86 -14.25 -1.85 9.11
N ASP A 87 -14.06 -1.07 8.04
CA ASP A 87 -14.68 0.24 7.88
C ASP A 87 -16.08 0.08 7.27
N ALA A 88 -17.10 0.15 8.11
CA ALA A 88 -18.50 0.08 7.70
C ALA A 88 -19.09 1.44 7.27
N GLU A 89 -18.38 2.56 7.50
CA GLU A 89 -18.86 3.91 7.19
C GLU A 89 -18.52 4.30 5.74
N THR A 90 -18.95 3.48 4.78
CA THR A 90 -18.69 3.68 3.35
C THR A 90 -19.88 4.32 2.64
N GLY A 91 -19.60 5.07 1.57
CA GLY A 91 -20.67 5.68 0.76
C GLY A 91 -21.50 4.67 -0.04
N SER A 92 -20.98 3.45 -0.26
CA SER A 92 -21.69 2.36 -0.94
C SER A 92 -22.56 1.53 0.01
N GLY A 93 -22.33 1.62 1.33
CA GLY A 93 -22.94 0.74 2.33
C GLY A 93 -22.27 -0.63 2.46
N GLU A 94 -21.31 -0.96 1.58
CA GLU A 94 -20.50 -2.18 1.68
C GLU A 94 -19.27 -1.92 2.57
N PRO A 95 -19.03 -2.72 3.62
CA PRO A 95 -17.84 -2.58 4.45
C PRO A 95 -16.53 -2.72 3.67
N LEU A 96 -15.52 -1.94 4.05
CA LEU A 96 -14.17 -1.99 3.47
C LEU A 96 -13.16 -2.49 4.51
N GLY A 97 -12.54 -3.63 4.24
CA GLY A 97 -11.42 -4.15 5.04
C GLY A 97 -10.18 -3.27 4.87
N ARG A 98 -9.71 -2.67 5.97
CA ARG A 98 -8.49 -1.85 6.02
C ARG A 98 -7.39 -2.64 6.74
N TRP A 99 -6.40 -3.08 5.98
CA TRP A 99 -5.32 -3.93 6.47
C TRP A 99 -4.08 -3.10 6.79
N PHE A 100 -3.44 -3.38 7.93
CA PHE A 100 -2.23 -2.68 8.39
C PHE A 100 -1.39 -3.55 9.32
N CYS A 101 -0.09 -3.28 9.43
CA CYS A 101 0.79 -3.92 10.41
C CYS A 101 0.49 -3.37 11.81
N GLY A 102 0.05 -4.23 12.73
CA GLY A 102 -0.17 -3.88 14.14
C GLY A 102 1.09 -3.46 14.90
N ARG A 103 2.30 -3.71 14.35
CA ARG A 103 3.57 -3.30 14.96
C ARG A 103 3.98 -1.87 14.60
N CYS A 104 3.82 -1.47 13.34
CA CYS A 104 4.29 -0.16 12.87
C CYS A 104 3.21 0.75 12.27
N GLY A 105 1.96 0.29 12.19
CA GLY A 105 0.80 1.06 11.72
C GLY A 105 0.63 1.15 10.20
N TRP A 106 1.51 0.49 9.42
CA TRP A 106 1.53 0.51 7.96
C TRP A 106 1.15 -0.84 7.35
#